data_AF-A0AAW2JGG8-F1
#
_entry.id   AF-A0AAW2JGG8-F1
#
_cell.length_a   1.000
_cell.length_b   1.000
_cell.length_c   1.000
_cell.angle_alpha   90.00
_cell.angle_beta   90.00
_cell.angle_gamma   90.00
#
_symmetry.space_group_name_H-M   'P 1'
#
loop_
_entity.id
_entity.type
_entity.pdbx_description
1 polymer ?
#
loop_
_entity_poly.entity_id
_entity_poly.type
_entity_poly.pdbx_seq_one_letter_code
_entity_poly.pdbx_strand_id
1 'polypeptide(L)'
;MPIYLLQVLNPPVSTLQKIEQIFAKFFWGSTTEQKKIHWTKWSNVCYPTEEGGLGIRNLRDMVTAFSYKLWWRVRLNNSLWSQFTISKYCQGFSPSISKLFDTDSSIWKRMCTIRTEVQANIFWSLGDGNVSFWHDWWLPEGTLANLVGAQSNLHIPVNWFWHEHEWDRQKLQQAVPQHIIALITEVPINIYQSDYLHWRLSKNSAFTTKSAWNEIRDQQPVQQFYKSLWSKLIIPNISVFAWRLIHNWIPVDERLKEKGITLASKCLCCEDTETIPHLFLHNAHSLEAWGFFAAKFQVNIPHTNDIVLLIQSWKTRLGTKSHIRDVIPLLILWNIWNLRNESKYEGVAFKASNIIRKTMTYLHNLQKSGILETDHVKGDLFSISSLHIHIQQKTQRHKAITVHWRKPPEGWYKLNTDGASKGNPGISGAGGILRDQLGKVIFAFQEPLGNATNTQAT
;
A
#
# COMPACT_ATOMS: atom_id res chain seq x y z
N MET A 1 -18.91 4.50 -1.12
CA MET A 1 -17.93 5.57 -0.85
C MET A 1 -17.70 6.36 -2.15
N PRO A 2 -17.76 7.70 -2.15
CA PRO A 2 -17.70 8.52 -3.38
C PRO A 2 -16.26 8.69 -3.93
N ILE A 3 -15.31 7.81 -3.59
CA ILE A 3 -13.91 7.90 -4.04
C ILE A 3 -13.82 8.00 -5.57
N TYR A 4 -14.67 7.27 -6.28
CA TYR A 4 -14.74 7.34 -7.74
C TYR A 4 -15.14 8.74 -8.24
N LEU A 5 -16.11 9.39 -7.58
CA LEU A 5 -16.55 10.74 -7.92
C LEU A 5 -15.43 11.77 -7.69
N LEU A 6 -14.58 11.59 -6.67
CA LEU A 6 -13.44 12.48 -6.40
C LEU A 6 -12.36 12.44 -7.49
N GLN A 7 -12.39 11.45 -8.39
CA GLN A 7 -11.50 11.42 -9.57
C GLN A 7 -11.87 12.52 -10.57
N VAL A 8 -13.13 12.95 -10.60
CA VAL A 8 -13.66 13.91 -11.57
C VAL A 8 -14.05 15.21 -10.87
N LEU A 9 -14.83 15.11 -9.80
CA LEU A 9 -15.31 16.26 -9.04
C LEU A 9 -14.21 16.82 -8.16
N ASN A 10 -14.26 18.14 -7.96
CA ASN A 10 -13.47 18.85 -6.96
C ASN A 10 -14.41 19.45 -5.90
N PRO A 11 -14.91 18.67 -4.93
CA PRO A 11 -15.84 19.19 -3.93
C PRO A 11 -15.18 20.23 -3.04
N PRO A 12 -15.93 21.22 -2.54
CA PRO A 12 -15.42 22.15 -1.52
C PRO A 12 -14.90 21.39 -0.29
N VAL A 13 -13.87 21.97 0.35
CA VAL A 13 -13.26 21.40 1.56
C VAL A 13 -14.30 21.15 2.66
N SER A 14 -15.30 22.03 2.79
CA SER A 14 -16.41 21.91 3.74
C SER A 14 -17.26 20.66 3.49
N THR A 15 -17.47 20.27 2.23
CA THR A 15 -18.19 19.05 1.87
C THR A 15 -17.38 17.81 2.27
N LEU A 16 -16.08 17.80 1.98
CA LEU A 16 -15.18 16.71 2.39
C LEU A 16 -15.17 16.54 3.91
N GLN A 17 -15.09 17.65 4.64
CA GLN A 17 -15.16 17.67 6.11
C GLN A 17 -16.47 17.10 6.63
N LYS A 18 -17.62 17.47 6.04
CA LYS A 18 -18.93 16.92 6.43
C LYS A 18 -18.99 15.41 6.21
N ILE A 19 -18.45 14.91 5.11
CA ILE A 19 -18.39 13.46 4.84
C ILE A 19 -17.50 12.75 5.87
N GLU A 20 -16.31 13.28 6.16
CA GLU A 20 -15.41 12.72 7.18
C GLU A 20 -16.02 12.76 8.58
N GLN A 21 -16.80 13.80 8.91
CA GLN A 21 -17.56 13.86 10.16
C GLN A 21 -18.63 12.76 10.23
N ILE A 22 -19.32 12.44 9.12
CA ILE A 22 -20.27 11.33 9.07
C ILE A 22 -19.54 10.00 9.30
N PHE A 23 -18.38 9.80 8.66
CA PHE A 23 -17.56 8.60 8.88
C PHE A 23 -17.11 8.48 10.34
N ALA A 24 -16.64 9.57 10.94
CA ALA A 24 -16.23 9.60 12.34
C ALA A 24 -17.41 9.32 13.28
N LYS A 25 -18.58 9.94 13.05
CA LYS A 25 -19.80 9.68 13.85
C LYS A 25 -20.21 8.21 13.78
N PHE A 26 -20.25 7.65 12.58
CA PHE A 26 -20.56 6.23 12.37
C PHE A 26 -19.55 5.33 13.10
N PHE A 27 -18.25 5.59 12.92
CA PHE A 27 -17.21 4.78 13.52
C PHE A 27 -17.22 4.79 15.06
N TRP A 28 -17.44 5.96 15.67
CA TRP A 28 -17.53 6.08 17.13
C TRP A 28 -18.91 5.74 17.69
N GLY A 29 -19.88 5.40 16.84
CA GLY A 29 -21.24 5.03 17.24
C GLY A 29 -22.11 6.20 17.70
N SER A 30 -21.75 7.44 17.33
CA SER A 30 -22.57 8.63 17.60
C SER A 30 -23.80 8.62 16.69
N THR A 31 -24.99 8.73 17.29
CA THR A 31 -26.26 8.93 16.58
C THR A 31 -26.69 10.41 16.64
N THR A 32 -27.80 10.76 15.99
CA THR A 32 -28.41 12.09 16.10
C THR A 32 -28.83 12.41 17.54
N GLU A 33 -29.24 11.38 18.29
CA GLU A 33 -29.75 11.50 19.66
C GLU A 33 -28.66 11.32 20.72
N GLN A 34 -27.65 10.47 20.46
CA GLN A 34 -26.60 10.15 21.42
C GLN A 34 -25.21 10.43 20.84
N LYS A 35 -24.54 11.45 21.37
CA LYS A 35 -23.11 11.69 21.09
C LYS A 35 -22.27 10.68 21.86
N LYS A 36 -21.40 9.94 21.18
CA LYS A 36 -20.39 9.08 21.78
C LYS A 36 -19.04 9.81 21.87
N ILE A 37 -18.14 9.27 22.69
CA ILE A 37 -16.80 9.82 22.88
C ILE A 37 -15.97 9.62 21.60
N HIS A 38 -15.47 10.71 21.03
CA HIS A 38 -14.45 10.67 19.98
C HIS A 38 -13.08 10.59 20.64
N TRP A 39 -12.43 9.42 20.57
CA TRP A 39 -11.19 9.17 21.31
C TRP A 39 -9.94 9.79 20.69
N THR A 40 -9.94 10.01 19.38
CA THR A 40 -8.81 10.60 18.64
C THR A 40 -9.31 11.40 17.43
N LYS A 41 -8.43 12.22 16.85
CA LYS A 41 -8.71 12.96 15.61
C LYS A 41 -8.90 11.98 14.46
N TRP A 42 -9.83 12.29 13.55
CA TRP A 42 -10.11 11.44 12.38
C TRP A 42 -8.89 11.23 11.47
N SER A 43 -8.02 12.25 11.35
CA SER A 43 -6.75 12.15 10.62
C SER A 43 -5.86 11.01 11.13
N ASN A 44 -5.81 10.78 12.45
CA ASN A 44 -5.02 9.72 13.05
C ASN A 44 -5.58 8.32 12.72
N VAL A 45 -6.89 8.22 12.54
CA VAL A 45 -7.55 6.98 12.10
C VAL A 45 -7.22 6.66 10.64
N CYS A 46 -6.91 7.68 9.83
CA CYS A 46 -6.68 7.55 8.39
C CYS A 46 -5.26 7.05 8.03
N TYR A 47 -4.33 6.97 8.98
CA TYR A 47 -3.02 6.39 8.69
C TYR A 47 -3.14 4.93 8.25
N PRO A 48 -2.20 4.41 7.43
CA PRO A 48 -2.06 2.98 7.19
C PRO A 48 -2.09 2.15 8.47
N THR A 49 -2.55 0.90 8.36
CA THR A 49 -2.57 -0.04 9.49
C THR A 49 -1.18 -0.25 10.06
N GLU A 50 -0.14 -0.24 9.23
CA GLU A 50 1.26 -0.36 9.63
C GLU A 50 1.87 0.89 10.27
N GLU A 51 1.14 2.01 10.23
CA GLU A 51 1.50 3.32 10.77
C GLU A 51 0.63 3.69 11.98
N GLY A 52 -0.17 2.75 12.48
CA GLY A 52 -1.01 2.94 13.67
C GLY A 52 -2.40 3.52 13.39
N GLY A 53 -2.85 3.57 12.14
CA GLY A 53 -4.25 3.89 11.80
C GLY A 53 -5.06 2.66 11.38
N LEU A 54 -6.18 2.89 10.70
CA LEU A 54 -7.08 1.85 10.19
C LEU A 54 -7.01 1.67 8.66
N GLY A 55 -6.15 2.42 7.98
CA GLY A 55 -6.00 2.38 6.53
C GLY A 55 -7.15 3.04 5.76
N ILE A 56 -7.99 3.82 6.44
CA ILE A 56 -9.04 4.63 5.79
C ILE A 56 -8.39 5.82 5.10
N ARG A 57 -8.70 6.08 3.84
CA ARG A 57 -8.07 7.20 3.11
C ARG A 57 -8.68 8.53 3.54
N ASN A 58 -7.82 9.48 3.91
CA ASN A 58 -8.25 10.87 4.06
C ASN A 58 -8.74 11.40 2.71
N LEU A 59 -9.91 12.06 2.70
CA LEU A 59 -10.54 12.46 1.44
C LEU A 59 -9.81 13.60 0.75
N ARG A 60 -9.17 14.50 1.51
CA ARG A 60 -8.41 15.62 0.94
C ARG A 60 -7.17 15.11 0.22
N ASP A 61 -6.40 14.23 0.87
CA ASP A 61 -5.21 13.62 0.26
C ASP A 61 -5.57 12.86 -1.01
N MET A 62 -6.71 12.17 -1.02
CA MET A 62 -7.20 11.47 -2.22
C MET A 62 -7.58 12.42 -3.34
N VAL A 63 -8.22 13.57 -3.03
CA VAL A 63 -8.52 14.61 -4.03
C VAL A 63 -7.21 15.11 -4.63
N THR A 64 -6.21 15.45 -3.83
CA THR A 64 -4.90 15.88 -4.33
C THR A 64 -4.21 14.79 -5.17
N ALA A 65 -4.23 13.53 -4.73
CA ALA A 65 -3.65 12.41 -5.47
C ALA A 65 -4.36 12.15 -6.82
N PHE A 66 -5.66 12.40 -6.90
CA PHE A 66 -6.38 12.38 -8.17
C PHE A 66 -6.07 13.60 -9.05
N SER A 67 -5.78 14.77 -8.47
CA SER A 67 -5.26 15.91 -9.22
C SER A 67 -3.93 15.57 -9.90
N TYR A 68 -3.02 14.89 -9.18
CA TYR A 68 -1.75 14.39 -9.75
C TYR A 68 -2.00 13.46 -10.93
N LYS A 69 -2.97 12.54 -10.80
CA LYS A 69 -3.36 11.61 -11.87
C LYS A 69 -3.87 12.34 -13.11
N LEU A 70 -4.68 13.38 -12.93
CA LEU A 70 -5.19 14.19 -14.03
C LEU A 70 -4.04 14.95 -14.71
N TRP A 71 -3.15 15.57 -13.92
CA TRP A 71 -1.96 16.25 -14.46
C TRP A 71 -1.09 15.31 -15.28
N TRP A 72 -0.78 14.13 -14.74
CA TRP A 72 -0.04 13.09 -15.43
C TRP A 72 -0.64 12.75 -16.80
N ARG A 73 -1.97 12.59 -16.86
CA ARG A 73 -2.69 12.31 -18.11
C ARG A 73 -2.63 13.47 -19.10
N VAL A 74 -2.70 14.71 -18.62
CA VAL A 74 -2.51 15.90 -19.48
C VAL A 74 -1.11 15.86 -20.07
N ARG A 75 -0.08 15.59 -19.26
CA ARG A 75 1.32 15.55 -19.68
C ARG A 75 1.63 14.45 -20.70
N LEU A 76 1.01 13.28 -20.59
CA LEU A 76 1.17 12.22 -21.59
C LEU A 76 0.63 12.60 -22.98
N ASN A 77 -0.30 13.54 -23.05
CA ASN A 77 -0.92 14.02 -24.30
C ASN A 77 -1.45 12.94 -25.27
N ASN A 78 -1.78 11.75 -24.75
CA ASN A 78 -2.12 10.57 -25.55
C ASN A 78 -3.64 10.34 -25.71
N SER A 79 -4.46 11.25 -25.22
CA SER A 79 -5.92 11.16 -25.27
C SER A 79 -6.54 12.43 -25.86
N LEU A 80 -7.75 12.31 -26.43
CA LEU A 80 -8.51 13.47 -26.91
C LEU A 80 -8.73 14.51 -25.80
N TRP A 81 -8.97 14.04 -24.57
CA TRP A 81 -9.14 14.94 -23.42
C TRP A 81 -7.87 15.71 -23.07
N SER A 82 -6.70 15.05 -23.07
CA SER A 82 -5.42 15.73 -22.78
C SER A 82 -5.07 16.72 -23.87
N GLN A 83 -5.26 16.35 -25.14
CA GLN A 83 -5.02 17.22 -26.30
C GLN A 83 -5.92 18.46 -26.25
N PHE A 84 -7.23 18.26 -26.06
CA PHE A 84 -8.19 19.36 -25.88
C PHE A 84 -7.81 20.27 -24.71
N THR A 85 -7.42 19.69 -23.57
CA THR A 85 -7.03 20.45 -22.37
C THR A 85 -5.81 21.32 -22.64
N ILE A 86 -4.76 20.77 -23.29
CA ILE A 86 -3.57 21.53 -23.66
C ILE A 86 -3.93 22.65 -24.65
N SER A 87 -4.65 22.34 -25.73
CA SER A 87 -5.02 23.35 -26.73
C SER A 87 -5.87 24.48 -26.15
N LYS A 88 -6.84 24.17 -25.27
CA LYS A 88 -7.74 25.16 -24.68
C LYS A 88 -7.02 26.08 -23.69
N TYR A 89 -6.25 25.51 -22.76
CA TYR A 89 -5.73 26.25 -21.61
C TYR A 89 -4.28 26.70 -21.75
N CYS A 90 -3.46 25.99 -22.53
CA CYS A 90 -2.04 26.32 -22.64
C CYS A 90 -1.77 27.30 -23.78
N GLN A 91 -2.58 27.33 -24.86
CA GLN A 91 -2.50 28.34 -25.93
C GLN A 91 -1.06 28.61 -26.45
N GLY A 92 -0.24 27.57 -26.59
CA GLY A 92 1.16 27.67 -27.03
C GLY A 92 2.20 27.91 -25.92
N PHE A 93 1.78 28.13 -24.68
CA PHE A 93 2.65 28.08 -23.50
C PHE A 93 2.87 26.62 -23.07
N SER A 94 3.98 26.35 -22.39
CA SER A 94 4.19 25.03 -21.79
C SER A 94 3.17 24.79 -20.65
N PRO A 95 2.61 23.56 -20.50
CA PRO A 95 1.70 23.25 -19.40
C PRO A 95 2.25 23.65 -18.02
N SER A 96 3.57 23.52 -17.83
CA SER A 96 4.30 23.85 -16.60
C SER A 96 4.23 25.33 -16.20
N ILE A 97 3.97 26.25 -17.14
CA ILE A 97 3.91 27.71 -16.91
C ILE A 97 2.63 28.36 -17.46
N SER A 98 1.65 27.54 -17.82
CA SER A 98 0.32 27.98 -18.27
C SER A 98 -0.29 29.04 -17.32
N LYS A 99 -0.91 30.06 -17.91
CA LYS A 99 -1.62 31.11 -17.17
C LYS A 99 -2.97 30.59 -16.67
N LEU A 100 -3.42 31.12 -15.54
CA LEU A 100 -4.70 30.78 -14.94
C LEU A 100 -5.64 31.98 -15.02
N PHE A 101 -6.87 31.73 -15.46
CA PHE A 101 -7.93 32.75 -15.56
C PHE A 101 -9.12 32.40 -14.66
N ASP A 102 -9.87 33.42 -14.24
CA ASP A 102 -11.05 33.22 -13.40
C ASP A 102 -12.19 32.48 -14.10
N THR A 103 -12.23 32.51 -15.43
CA THR A 103 -13.20 31.78 -16.26
C THR A 103 -12.83 30.33 -16.51
N ASP A 104 -11.63 29.89 -16.08
CA ASP A 104 -11.18 28.52 -16.30
C ASP A 104 -12.02 27.50 -15.52
N SER A 105 -12.10 26.28 -16.08
CA SER A 105 -12.80 25.19 -15.43
C SER A 105 -12.20 24.85 -14.06
N SER A 106 -13.05 24.41 -13.14
CA SER A 106 -12.62 23.99 -11.79
C SER A 106 -11.62 22.84 -11.80
N ILE A 107 -11.68 21.96 -12.81
CA ILE A 107 -10.75 20.84 -12.99
C ILE A 107 -9.36 21.35 -13.42
N TRP A 108 -9.30 22.31 -14.34
CA TRP A 108 -8.04 22.93 -14.74
C TRP A 108 -7.41 23.67 -13.57
N LYS A 109 -8.19 24.50 -12.86
CA LYS A 109 -7.74 25.20 -11.65
C LYS A 109 -7.17 24.25 -10.60
N ARG A 110 -7.88 23.15 -10.31
CA ARG A 110 -7.42 22.09 -9.38
C ARG A 110 -6.07 21.51 -9.77
N MET A 111 -5.85 21.29 -11.06
CA MET A 111 -4.59 20.77 -11.61
C MET A 111 -3.46 21.81 -11.50
N CYS A 112 -3.74 23.07 -11.82
CA CYS A 112 -2.76 24.16 -11.70
C CYS A 112 -2.34 24.43 -10.25
N THR A 113 -3.25 24.25 -9.27
CA THR A 113 -2.92 24.41 -7.84
C THR A 113 -1.80 23.48 -7.40
N ILE A 114 -1.75 22.25 -7.93
CA ILE A 114 -0.77 21.22 -7.53
C ILE A 114 0.41 21.07 -8.50
N ARG A 115 0.48 21.97 -9.48
CA ARG A 115 1.37 21.84 -10.64
C ARG A 115 2.82 21.75 -10.23
N THR A 116 3.25 22.61 -9.30
CA THR A 116 4.65 22.66 -8.87
C THR A 116 5.06 21.37 -8.19
N GLU A 117 4.23 20.82 -7.29
CA GLU A 117 4.56 19.60 -6.56
C GLU A 117 4.56 18.35 -7.46
N VAL A 118 3.60 18.22 -8.38
CA VAL A 118 3.58 17.06 -9.28
C VAL A 118 4.71 17.09 -10.31
N GLN A 119 5.13 18.27 -10.78
CA GLN A 119 6.22 18.43 -11.75
C GLN A 119 7.57 17.99 -11.19
N ALA A 120 7.82 18.22 -9.90
CA ALA A 120 9.03 17.74 -9.22
C ALA A 120 9.16 16.20 -9.23
N ASN A 121 8.05 15.49 -9.46
CA ASN A 121 7.95 14.04 -9.45
C ASN A 121 7.92 13.41 -10.85
N ILE A 122 8.07 14.22 -11.91
CA ILE A 122 8.00 13.80 -13.30
C ILE A 122 9.35 14.08 -13.98
N PHE A 123 9.79 13.15 -14.84
CA PHE A 123 11.01 13.28 -15.64
C PHE A 123 10.77 12.77 -17.06
N TRP A 124 11.37 13.40 -18.06
CA TRP A 124 11.26 13.03 -19.48
C TRP A 124 12.55 12.38 -19.98
N SER A 125 12.41 11.22 -20.61
CA SER A 125 13.43 10.65 -21.48
C SER A 125 13.13 11.09 -22.91
N LEU A 126 14.10 11.70 -23.58
CA LEU A 126 13.92 12.25 -24.92
C LEU A 126 13.86 11.14 -25.98
N GLY A 127 12.86 11.23 -26.85
CA GLY A 127 12.67 10.45 -28.05
C GLY A 127 12.56 11.37 -29.27
N ASP A 128 11.34 11.75 -29.65
CA ASP A 128 11.03 12.66 -30.76
C ASP A 128 11.12 14.16 -30.39
N GLY A 129 11.38 14.48 -29.12
CA GLY A 129 11.79 15.80 -28.64
C GLY A 129 10.67 16.83 -28.61
N ASN A 130 9.41 16.39 -28.55
CA ASN A 130 8.22 17.19 -28.33
C ASN A 130 7.99 17.51 -26.83
N VAL A 131 9.09 17.77 -26.13
CA VAL A 131 9.17 18.15 -24.72
C VAL A 131 9.57 19.62 -24.63
N SER A 132 9.10 20.36 -23.63
CA SER A 132 9.47 21.77 -23.48
C SER A 132 10.95 21.91 -23.12
N PHE A 133 11.72 22.57 -23.97
CA PHE A 133 13.16 22.80 -23.75
C PHE A 133 13.45 23.43 -22.38
N TRP A 134 12.74 24.51 -22.04
CA TRP A 134 12.98 25.27 -20.80
C TRP A 134 12.34 24.69 -19.54
N HIS A 135 11.09 24.24 -19.65
CA HIS A 135 10.20 24.05 -18.48
C HIS A 135 9.95 22.61 -18.08
N ASP A 136 10.39 21.65 -18.88
CA ASP A 136 10.26 20.24 -18.56
C ASP A 136 11.57 19.66 -18.05
N TRP A 137 11.46 18.74 -17.11
CA TRP A 137 12.60 18.09 -16.50
C TRP A 137 13.06 16.92 -17.38
N TRP A 138 14.06 17.15 -18.22
CA TRP A 138 14.69 16.12 -19.06
C TRP A 138 16.22 16.02 -18.87
N LEU A 139 16.84 16.96 -18.16
CA LEU A 139 18.24 16.89 -17.73
C LEU A 139 18.37 16.34 -16.30
N PRO A 140 19.41 15.56 -15.96
CA PRO A 140 19.63 15.09 -14.60
C PRO A 140 19.66 16.21 -13.53
N GLU A 141 20.21 17.38 -13.90
CA GLU A 141 20.44 18.53 -13.01
C GLU A 141 19.16 19.35 -12.72
N GLY A 142 18.09 19.18 -13.51
CA GLY A 142 16.83 19.89 -13.34
C GLY A 142 16.26 20.47 -14.63
N THR A 143 15.39 21.47 -14.51
CA THR A 143 14.86 22.21 -15.66
C THR A 143 15.87 23.28 -16.10
N LEU A 144 15.98 23.50 -17.42
CA LEU A 144 16.87 24.54 -17.95
C LEU A 144 16.50 25.94 -17.46
N ALA A 145 15.21 26.22 -17.27
CA ALA A 145 14.72 27.46 -16.69
C ALA A 145 15.34 27.74 -15.31
N ASN A 146 15.48 26.71 -14.46
CA ASN A 146 16.07 26.86 -13.13
C ASN A 146 17.60 26.98 -13.19
N LEU A 147 18.25 26.31 -14.14
CA LEU A 147 19.71 26.31 -14.28
C LEU A 147 20.27 27.62 -14.87
N VAL A 148 19.55 28.21 -15.83
CA VAL A 148 20.02 29.39 -16.58
C VAL A 148 19.41 30.70 -16.05
N GLY A 149 18.26 30.65 -15.39
CA GLY A 149 17.56 31.81 -14.84
C GLY A 149 16.90 32.73 -15.88
N ALA A 150 17.36 32.73 -17.13
CA ALA A 150 16.69 33.34 -18.29
C ALA A 150 15.81 32.31 -19.01
N GLN A 151 14.54 32.64 -19.24
CA GLN A 151 13.55 31.69 -19.78
C GLN A 151 12.65 32.32 -20.84
N SER A 152 12.36 31.56 -21.90
CA SER A 152 11.23 31.85 -22.78
C SER A 152 9.95 31.25 -22.18
N ASN A 153 8.86 32.02 -22.18
CA ASN A 153 7.56 31.51 -21.76
C ASN A 153 6.86 30.68 -22.86
N LEU A 154 7.37 30.70 -24.09
CA LEU A 154 6.79 29.94 -25.19
C LEU A 154 7.19 28.45 -25.08
N HIS A 155 6.30 27.57 -25.52
CA HIS A 155 6.64 26.17 -25.69
C HIS A 155 7.55 26.01 -26.91
N ILE A 156 8.86 25.97 -26.66
CA ILE A 156 9.87 25.63 -27.65
C ILE A 156 10.19 24.14 -27.44
N PRO A 157 9.91 23.27 -28.42
CA PRO A 157 10.23 21.85 -28.30
C PRO A 157 11.74 21.64 -28.36
N VAL A 158 12.23 20.60 -27.67
CA VAL A 158 13.65 20.24 -27.66
C VAL A 158 14.17 19.96 -29.08
N ASN A 159 13.36 19.31 -29.93
CA ASN A 159 13.74 18.97 -31.30
C ASN A 159 13.98 20.18 -32.22
N TRP A 160 13.58 21.39 -31.82
CA TRP A 160 13.92 22.62 -32.56
C TRP A 160 15.44 22.88 -32.58
N PHE A 161 16.14 22.38 -31.56
CA PHE A 161 17.60 22.45 -31.40
C PHE A 161 18.31 21.25 -32.04
N TRP A 162 17.67 20.50 -32.94
CA TRP A 162 18.30 19.40 -33.67
C TRP A 162 18.57 19.77 -35.13
N HIS A 163 19.63 19.17 -35.69
CA HIS A 163 19.98 19.21 -37.11
C HIS A 163 20.52 17.84 -37.51
N GLU A 164 19.97 17.21 -38.57
CA GLU A 164 20.42 15.91 -39.09
C GLU A 164 20.60 14.81 -38.01
N HIS A 165 19.71 14.81 -37.00
CA HIS A 165 19.70 13.88 -35.85
C HIS A 165 20.75 14.12 -34.77
N GLU A 166 21.48 15.23 -34.83
CA GLU A 166 22.38 15.69 -33.78
C GLU A 166 21.94 17.01 -33.16
N TRP A 167 22.52 17.37 -32.02
CA TRP A 167 22.32 18.66 -31.38
C TRP A 167 22.93 19.78 -32.23
N ASP A 168 22.13 20.76 -32.61
CA ASP A 168 22.57 21.98 -33.26
C ASP A 168 23.26 22.89 -32.25
N ARG A 169 24.60 22.75 -32.17
CA ARG A 169 25.43 23.52 -31.24
C ARG A 169 25.35 25.02 -31.47
N GLN A 170 25.12 25.48 -32.70
CA GLN A 170 25.03 26.91 -33.01
C GLN A 170 23.74 27.51 -32.42
N LYS A 171 22.60 26.83 -32.58
CA LYS A 171 21.35 27.24 -31.93
C LYS A 171 21.44 27.18 -30.41
N LEU A 172 22.09 26.16 -29.86
CA LEU A 172 22.27 26.04 -28.40
C LEU A 172 23.15 27.15 -27.83
N GLN A 173 24.23 27.54 -28.52
CA GLN A 173 25.11 28.65 -28.10
C GLN A 173 24.38 30.00 -28.02
N GLN A 174 23.37 30.20 -28.85
CA GLN A 174 22.53 31.40 -28.81
C GLN A 174 21.52 31.38 -27.67
N ALA A 175 21.16 30.19 -27.16
CA ALA A 175 20.11 30.02 -26.17
C ALA A 175 20.62 29.84 -24.73
N VAL A 176 21.71 29.09 -24.52
CA VAL A 176 22.19 28.69 -23.19
C VAL A 176 23.71 28.88 -23.03
N PRO A 177 24.22 29.05 -21.80
CA PRO A 177 25.65 29.16 -21.53
C PRO A 177 26.44 27.89 -21.89
N GLN A 178 27.74 28.04 -22.21
CA GLN A 178 28.61 26.94 -22.67
C GLN A 178 28.66 25.72 -21.73
N HIS A 179 28.63 25.92 -20.41
CA HIS A 179 28.66 24.81 -19.44
C HIS A 179 27.37 23.97 -19.49
N ILE A 180 26.24 24.55 -19.85
CA ILE A 180 24.95 23.84 -20.03
C ILE A 180 24.94 23.08 -21.35
N ILE A 181 25.56 23.64 -22.40
CA ILE A 181 25.66 22.96 -23.71
C ILE A 181 26.36 21.62 -23.57
N ALA A 182 27.41 21.55 -22.75
CA ALA A 182 28.10 20.29 -22.47
C ALA A 182 27.13 19.22 -21.93
N LEU A 183 26.33 19.57 -20.91
CA LEU A 183 25.32 18.70 -20.32
C LEU A 183 24.24 18.27 -21.34
N ILE A 184 23.74 19.22 -22.14
CA ILE A 184 22.72 18.92 -23.17
C ILE A 184 23.25 17.92 -24.19
N THR A 185 24.49 18.10 -24.64
CA THR A 185 25.08 17.24 -25.67
C THR A 185 25.41 15.83 -25.19
N GLU A 186 25.43 15.59 -23.88
CA GLU A 186 25.58 14.23 -23.31
C GLU A 186 24.28 13.43 -23.36
N VAL A 187 23.12 14.08 -23.53
CA VAL A 187 21.84 13.41 -23.64
C VAL A 187 21.69 12.80 -25.04
N PRO A 188 21.49 11.46 -25.14
CA PRO A 188 21.33 10.79 -26.44
C PRO A 188 20.00 11.18 -27.10
N ILE A 189 20.04 11.40 -28.41
CA ILE A 189 18.85 11.65 -29.24
C ILE A 189 18.38 10.31 -29.82
N ASN A 190 17.08 10.01 -29.71
CA ASN A 190 16.49 8.83 -30.34
C ASN A 190 15.16 9.18 -31.04
N ILE A 191 15.26 9.71 -32.26
CA ILE A 191 14.12 10.15 -33.06
C ILE A 191 13.13 9.04 -33.45
N TYR A 192 13.50 7.76 -33.31
CA TYR A 192 12.65 6.62 -33.67
C TYR A 192 11.73 6.18 -32.54
N GLN A 193 11.91 6.73 -31.34
CA GLN A 193 11.05 6.48 -30.18
C GLN A 193 10.30 7.74 -29.82
N SER A 194 9.09 7.59 -29.27
CA SER A 194 8.37 8.72 -28.69
C SER A 194 8.97 9.09 -27.34
N ASP A 195 8.90 10.37 -26.99
CA ASP A 195 9.27 10.86 -25.66
C ASP A 195 8.57 10.05 -24.56
N TYR A 196 9.33 9.65 -23.53
CA TYR A 196 8.81 8.81 -22.46
C TYR A 196 8.77 9.56 -21.13
N LEU A 197 7.58 9.58 -20.53
CA LEU A 197 7.34 10.20 -19.23
C LEU A 197 7.58 9.20 -18.09
N HIS A 198 8.51 9.54 -17.20
CA HIS A 198 8.83 8.77 -16.01
C HIS A 198 8.16 9.37 -14.77
N TRP A 199 7.46 8.52 -14.03
CA TRP A 199 7.00 8.82 -12.69
C TRP A 199 8.06 8.43 -11.66
N ARG A 200 8.75 9.41 -11.07
CA ARG A 200 9.94 9.19 -10.23
C ARG A 200 9.63 8.48 -8.92
N LEU A 201 8.38 8.54 -8.46
CA LEU A 201 7.93 7.89 -7.22
C LEU A 201 7.59 6.40 -7.40
N SER A 202 7.78 5.82 -8.58
CA SER A 202 7.61 4.38 -8.82
C SER A 202 8.83 3.75 -9.47
N LYS A 203 9.18 2.54 -9.02
CA LYS A 203 10.33 1.77 -9.53
C LYS A 203 10.20 1.38 -11.01
N ASN A 204 8.98 1.19 -11.49
CA ASN A 204 8.70 0.87 -12.89
C ASN A 204 8.38 2.10 -13.74
N SER A 205 8.63 3.30 -13.21
CA SER A 205 8.32 4.59 -13.84
C SER A 205 6.84 4.82 -14.21
N ALA A 206 5.93 3.91 -13.85
CA ALA A 206 4.51 4.06 -14.12
C ALA A 206 3.82 4.85 -13.00
N PHE A 207 2.92 5.75 -13.39
CA PHE A 207 2.11 6.47 -12.42
C PHE A 207 1.16 5.53 -11.68
N THR A 208 1.16 5.60 -10.35
CA THR A 208 0.10 5.00 -9.54
C THR A 208 -0.48 6.02 -8.56
N THR A 209 -1.81 5.99 -8.38
CA THR A 209 -2.46 6.80 -7.36
C THR A 209 -1.94 6.48 -5.96
N LYS A 210 -1.50 5.23 -5.71
CA LYS A 210 -0.89 4.84 -4.43
C LYS A 210 0.42 5.57 -4.16
N SER A 211 1.33 5.66 -5.14
CA SER A 211 2.58 6.40 -4.98
C SER A 211 2.33 7.90 -4.82
N ALA A 212 1.41 8.49 -5.59
CA ALA A 212 1.05 9.90 -5.44
C ALA A 212 0.45 10.18 -4.05
N TRP A 213 -0.45 9.33 -3.59
CA TRP A 213 -1.03 9.46 -2.25
C TRP A 213 0.01 9.33 -1.14
N ASN A 214 0.99 8.44 -1.29
CA ASN A 214 2.09 8.30 -0.33
C ASN A 214 2.95 9.56 -0.21
N GLU A 215 3.16 10.26 -1.33
CA GLU A 215 3.90 11.53 -1.34
C GLU A 215 3.14 12.67 -0.64
N ILE A 216 1.83 12.73 -0.85
CA ILE A 216 0.99 13.84 -0.39
C ILE A 216 0.69 13.79 1.10
N ARG A 217 0.48 12.58 1.62
CA ARG A 217 0.00 12.39 2.99
C ARG A 217 1.11 12.65 4.01
N ASP A 218 0.69 12.98 5.22
CA ASP A 218 1.56 12.86 6.39
C ASP A 218 1.93 11.36 6.59
N GLN A 219 3.22 11.08 6.69
CA GLN A 219 3.74 9.73 6.92
C GLN A 219 4.16 9.58 8.38
N GLN A 220 3.76 8.46 9.00
CA GLN A 220 4.25 8.06 10.31
C GLN A 220 5.25 6.91 10.15
N PRO A 221 6.16 6.69 11.11
CA PRO A 221 7.10 5.58 11.04
C PRO A 221 6.35 4.25 11.00
N VAL A 222 6.69 3.41 10.02
CA VAL A 222 6.13 2.06 9.89
C VAL A 222 6.61 1.21 11.07
N GLN A 223 5.66 0.63 11.82
CA GLN A 223 5.98 -0.26 12.93
C GLN A 223 5.43 -1.66 12.66
N GLN A 224 6.33 -2.65 12.72
CA GLN A 224 5.98 -4.06 12.51
C GLN A 224 4.95 -4.57 13.52
N PHE A 225 4.94 -4.00 14.72
CA PHE A 225 3.96 -4.31 15.76
C PHE A 225 2.52 -4.11 15.27
N TYR A 226 2.19 -2.96 14.66
CA TYR A 226 0.82 -2.70 14.21
C TYR A 226 0.37 -3.69 13.14
N LYS A 227 1.26 -4.08 12.21
CA LYS A 227 0.94 -5.12 11.20
C LYS A 227 0.49 -6.42 11.84
N SER A 228 1.03 -6.76 13.00
CA SER A 228 0.72 -8.01 13.70
C SER A 228 -0.69 -8.03 14.33
N LEU A 229 -1.33 -6.87 14.49
CA LEU A 229 -2.72 -6.77 14.97
C LEU A 229 -3.74 -7.17 13.90
N TRP A 230 -3.31 -7.22 12.63
CA TRP A 230 -4.16 -7.45 11.46
C TRP A 230 -3.88 -8.83 10.86
N SER A 231 -4.38 -9.87 11.53
CA SER A 231 -4.28 -11.25 11.05
C SER A 231 -5.52 -11.65 10.26
N LYS A 232 -5.33 -12.45 9.20
CA LYS A 232 -6.46 -13.05 8.45
C LYS A 232 -7.20 -14.11 9.25
N LEU A 233 -6.60 -14.60 10.33
CA LEU A 233 -7.20 -15.59 11.23
C LEU A 233 -8.16 -14.98 12.23
N ILE A 234 -8.27 -13.64 12.31
CA ILE A 234 -9.22 -12.97 13.18
C ILE A 234 -10.16 -12.09 12.38
N ILE A 235 -11.38 -11.92 12.90
CA ILE A 235 -12.34 -10.99 12.30
C ILE A 235 -11.88 -9.53 12.55
N PRO A 236 -12.16 -8.59 11.64
CA PRO A 236 -11.71 -7.20 11.76
C PRO A 236 -12.08 -6.50 13.07
N ASN A 237 -13.22 -6.87 13.69
CA ASN A 237 -13.65 -6.28 14.97
C ASN A 237 -12.64 -6.53 16.10
N ILE A 238 -11.99 -7.70 16.12
CA ILE A 238 -10.97 -8.05 17.11
C ILE A 238 -9.73 -7.17 16.91
N SER A 239 -9.31 -6.97 15.65
CA SER A 239 -8.20 -6.08 15.31
C SER A 239 -8.49 -4.62 15.67
N VAL A 240 -9.68 -4.11 15.35
CA VAL A 240 -10.10 -2.75 15.70
C VAL A 240 -10.16 -2.58 17.22
N PHE A 241 -10.64 -3.59 17.96
CA PHE A 241 -10.62 -3.58 19.41
C PHE A 241 -9.19 -3.54 19.95
N ALA A 242 -8.31 -4.42 19.48
CA ALA A 242 -6.91 -4.46 19.92
C ALA A 242 -6.20 -3.12 19.63
N TRP A 243 -6.43 -2.55 18.45
CA TRP A 243 -5.96 -1.21 18.08
C TRP A 243 -6.49 -0.13 19.04
N ARG A 244 -7.77 -0.14 19.41
CA ARG A 244 -8.30 0.78 20.42
C ARG A 244 -7.69 0.55 21.80
N LEU A 245 -7.47 -0.69 22.19
CA LEU A 245 -6.93 -1.08 23.48
C LEU A 245 -5.51 -0.54 23.67
N ILE A 246 -4.61 -0.75 22.70
CA ILE A 246 -3.22 -0.27 22.78
C ILE A 246 -3.11 1.27 22.80
N HIS A 247 -4.13 1.97 22.32
CA HIS A 247 -4.19 3.42 22.39
C HIS A 247 -4.98 3.95 23.62
N ASN A 248 -5.42 3.07 24.52
CA ASN A 248 -6.24 3.41 25.70
C ASN A 248 -7.58 4.09 25.34
N TRP A 249 -8.18 3.70 24.21
CA TRP A 249 -9.43 4.22 23.65
C TRP A 249 -10.64 3.31 23.90
N ILE A 250 -10.60 2.58 25.01
CA ILE A 250 -11.67 1.71 25.46
C ILE A 250 -12.32 2.27 26.74
N PRO A 251 -13.64 2.14 26.89
CA PRO A 251 -14.39 2.74 28.00
C PRO A 251 -14.35 1.85 29.27
N VAL A 252 -13.17 1.65 29.84
CA VAL A 252 -13.06 1.20 31.24
C VAL A 252 -13.34 2.39 32.17
N ASP A 253 -13.73 2.11 33.41
CA ASP A 253 -14.28 3.13 34.31
C ASP A 253 -13.31 4.27 34.59
N GLU A 254 -12.03 3.97 34.79
CA GLU A 254 -11.02 5.01 35.02
C GLU A 254 -10.85 5.93 33.79
N ARG A 255 -10.90 5.36 32.57
CA ARG A 255 -10.83 6.13 31.32
C ARG A 255 -12.07 6.98 31.10
N LEU A 256 -13.23 6.53 31.58
CA LEU A 256 -14.48 7.30 31.52
C LEU A 256 -14.45 8.47 32.51
N LYS A 257 -13.93 8.26 33.73
CA LYS A 257 -13.71 9.33 34.71
C LYS A 257 -12.77 10.42 34.19
N GLU A 258 -11.65 10.03 33.58
CA GLU A 258 -10.72 10.97 32.93
C GLU A 258 -11.39 11.80 31.81
N LYS A 259 -12.50 11.29 31.24
CA LYS A 259 -13.32 12.00 30.25
C LYS A 259 -14.47 12.79 30.86
N GLY A 260 -14.51 12.94 32.17
CA GLY A 260 -15.50 13.73 32.91
C GLY A 260 -16.81 13.01 33.20
N ILE A 261 -16.88 11.68 33.05
CA ILE A 261 -18.07 10.91 33.38
C ILE A 261 -18.02 10.52 34.86
N THR A 262 -19.00 10.97 35.62
CA THR A 262 -19.13 10.65 37.05
C THR A 262 -19.64 9.22 37.23
N LEU A 263 -18.79 8.33 37.75
CA LEU A 263 -19.12 6.96 38.13
C LEU A 263 -18.17 6.46 39.22
N ALA A 264 -18.61 5.46 39.99
CA ALA A 264 -17.74 4.72 40.91
C ALA A 264 -16.98 3.64 40.12
N SER A 265 -15.66 3.72 40.09
CA SER A 265 -14.82 2.71 39.41
C SER A 265 -14.63 1.52 40.34
N LYS A 266 -15.10 0.34 39.92
CA LYS A 266 -14.96 -0.91 40.67
C LYS A 266 -14.88 -2.07 39.67
N CYS A 267 -13.89 -2.95 39.79
CA CYS A 267 -13.85 -4.18 39.00
C CYS A 267 -15.06 -5.05 39.34
N LEU A 268 -15.56 -5.77 38.35
CA LEU A 268 -16.60 -6.80 38.59
C LEU A 268 -16.00 -8.12 39.08
N CYS A 269 -14.68 -8.25 38.98
CA CYS A 269 -13.90 -9.43 39.33
C CYS A 269 -13.43 -9.42 40.80
N CYS A 270 -13.19 -8.23 41.35
CA CYS A 270 -12.63 -8.00 42.69
C CYS A 270 -13.05 -6.60 43.17
N GLU A 271 -12.52 -6.13 44.29
CA GLU A 271 -12.89 -4.83 44.86
C GLU A 271 -11.98 -3.65 44.43
N ASP A 272 -11.04 -3.90 43.52
CA ASP A 272 -10.10 -2.88 43.02
C ASP A 272 -10.73 -1.94 41.97
N THR A 273 -10.03 -0.84 41.66
CA THR A 273 -10.37 0.10 40.59
C THR A 273 -10.26 -0.55 39.21
N GLU A 274 -11.27 -0.35 38.34
CA GLU A 274 -11.26 -0.90 36.97
C GLU A 274 -10.36 -0.05 36.03
N THR A 275 -9.07 -0.40 36.01
CA THR A 275 -8.08 0.15 35.07
C THR A 275 -7.77 -0.83 33.94
N ILE A 276 -7.17 -0.37 32.83
CA ILE A 276 -6.76 -1.24 31.72
C ILE A 276 -5.76 -2.32 32.19
N PRO A 277 -4.65 -1.99 32.86
CA PRO A 277 -3.72 -3.02 33.33
C PRO A 277 -4.38 -3.99 34.30
N HIS A 278 -5.21 -3.49 35.23
CA HIS A 278 -5.92 -4.36 36.16
C HIS A 278 -6.84 -5.35 35.44
N LEU A 279 -7.67 -4.86 34.51
CA LEU A 279 -8.65 -5.66 33.79
C LEU A 279 -8.03 -6.69 32.83
N PHE A 280 -6.91 -6.37 32.19
CA PHE A 280 -6.33 -7.25 31.15
C PHE A 280 -5.12 -8.05 31.62
N LEU A 281 -4.39 -7.60 32.65
CA LEU A 281 -3.09 -8.15 33.04
C LEU A 281 -3.09 -8.71 34.47
N HIS A 282 -3.68 -8.01 35.44
CA HIS A 282 -3.41 -8.29 36.86
C HIS A 282 -4.51 -9.01 37.62
N ASN A 283 -5.77 -8.95 37.19
CA ASN A 283 -6.83 -9.67 37.91
C ASN A 283 -6.64 -11.19 37.81
N ALA A 284 -7.06 -11.90 38.87
CA ALA A 284 -6.86 -13.33 39.03
C ALA A 284 -7.40 -14.14 37.83
N HIS A 285 -8.57 -13.79 37.30
CA HIS A 285 -9.17 -14.51 36.17
C HIS A 285 -8.43 -14.30 34.85
N SER A 286 -7.88 -13.11 34.63
CA SER A 286 -7.06 -12.82 33.45
C SER A 286 -5.72 -13.51 33.56
N LEU A 287 -5.07 -13.47 34.73
CA LEU A 287 -3.84 -14.22 35.00
C LEU A 287 -4.02 -15.73 34.79
N GLU A 288 -5.12 -16.30 35.26
CA GLU A 288 -5.46 -17.71 35.04
C GLU A 288 -5.62 -18.04 33.55
N ALA A 289 -6.37 -17.21 32.80
CA ALA A 289 -6.55 -17.39 31.36
C ALA A 289 -5.23 -17.26 30.59
N TRP A 290 -4.41 -16.27 30.92
CA TRP A 290 -3.08 -16.11 30.34
C TRP A 290 -2.19 -17.30 30.66
N GLY A 291 -2.15 -17.73 31.93
CA GLY A 291 -1.36 -18.88 32.39
C GLY A 291 -1.71 -20.17 31.66
N PHE A 292 -3.01 -20.43 31.42
CA PHE A 292 -3.46 -21.61 30.68
C PHE A 292 -2.85 -21.71 29.27
N PHE A 293 -2.90 -20.63 28.50
CA PHE A 293 -2.33 -20.64 27.15
C PHE A 293 -0.80 -20.52 27.18
N ALA A 294 -0.24 -19.67 28.05
CA ALA A 294 1.20 -19.47 28.15
C ALA A 294 1.94 -20.75 28.52
N ALA A 295 1.39 -21.59 29.39
CA ALA A 295 1.95 -22.91 29.74
C ALA A 295 2.06 -23.83 28.51
N LYS A 296 1.10 -23.78 27.59
CA LYS A 296 1.08 -24.64 26.39
C LYS A 296 2.03 -24.17 25.29
N PHE A 297 2.24 -22.86 25.18
CA PHE A 297 3.16 -22.25 24.21
C PHE A 297 4.54 -21.93 24.79
N GLN A 298 4.78 -22.27 26.07
CA GLN A 298 6.02 -21.98 26.79
C GLN A 298 6.40 -20.49 26.70
N VAL A 299 5.40 -19.61 26.86
CA VAL A 299 5.58 -18.15 26.83
C VAL A 299 5.77 -17.65 28.26
N ASN A 300 6.82 -16.86 28.48
CA ASN A 300 6.96 -16.12 29.73
C ASN A 300 6.12 -14.83 29.66
N ILE A 301 5.14 -14.69 30.55
CA ILE A 301 4.30 -13.50 30.62
C ILE A 301 5.05 -12.44 31.42
N PRO A 302 5.37 -11.27 30.84
CA PRO A 302 6.07 -10.23 31.58
C PRO A 302 5.18 -9.62 32.65
N HIS A 303 5.75 -9.35 33.83
CA HIS A 303 5.08 -8.52 34.84
C HIS A 303 5.16 -7.05 34.41
N THR A 304 4.12 -6.57 33.73
CA THR A 304 4.08 -5.22 33.13
C THR A 304 2.69 -4.60 33.21
N ASN A 305 2.62 -3.27 33.07
CA ASN A 305 1.36 -2.54 32.85
C ASN A 305 1.09 -2.29 31.35
N ASP A 306 2.03 -2.67 30.47
CA ASP A 306 1.97 -2.37 29.05
C ASP A 306 1.43 -3.57 28.23
N ILE A 307 0.26 -3.35 27.62
CA ILE A 307 -0.39 -4.31 26.71
C ILE A 307 0.47 -4.61 25.48
N VAL A 308 1.23 -3.63 24.99
CA VAL A 308 2.12 -3.81 23.83
C VAL A 308 3.23 -4.79 24.17
N LEU A 309 3.88 -4.63 25.33
CA LEU A 309 4.92 -5.55 25.81
C LEU A 309 4.35 -6.97 26.02
N LEU A 310 3.14 -7.10 26.54
CA LEU A 310 2.45 -8.38 26.63
C LEU A 310 2.28 -9.00 25.24
N ILE A 311 1.69 -8.31 24.26
CA ILE A 311 1.48 -8.86 22.92
C ILE A 311 2.81 -9.22 22.24
N GLN A 312 3.87 -8.45 22.51
CA GLN A 312 5.20 -8.70 21.99
C GLN A 312 5.86 -9.94 22.60
N SER A 313 5.58 -10.29 23.86
CA SER A 313 6.16 -11.49 24.50
C SER A 313 5.69 -12.80 23.86
N TRP A 314 4.56 -12.77 23.14
CA TRP A 314 4.04 -13.91 22.40
C TRP A 314 4.73 -14.10 21.03
N LYS A 315 5.47 -13.11 20.52
CA LYS A 315 6.03 -13.18 19.17
C LYS A 315 7.10 -14.27 19.06
N THR A 316 7.06 -15.01 17.96
CA THR A 316 8.08 -16.01 17.61
C THR A 316 9.07 -15.46 16.60
N ARG A 317 10.34 -15.91 16.68
CA ARG A 317 11.38 -15.59 15.69
C ARG A 317 11.11 -16.20 14.31
N LEU A 318 10.21 -17.18 14.23
CA LEU A 318 9.88 -17.90 12.99
C LEU A 318 9.05 -17.08 12.00
N GLY A 319 8.58 -15.88 12.39
CA GLY A 319 8.27 -14.77 11.50
C GLY A 319 7.22 -15.02 10.40
N THR A 320 6.40 -16.06 10.50
CA THR A 320 5.35 -16.31 9.50
C THR A 320 4.22 -15.30 9.66
N LYS A 321 3.62 -14.87 8.54
CA LYS A 321 2.48 -13.94 8.57
C LYS A 321 1.30 -14.62 9.25
N SER A 322 0.62 -13.89 10.16
CA SER A 322 -0.59 -14.39 10.84
C SER A 322 -0.32 -15.67 11.64
N HIS A 323 0.83 -15.74 12.33
CA HIS A 323 1.16 -16.90 13.14
C HIS A 323 0.18 -17.05 14.31
N ILE A 324 -0.06 -18.25 14.80
CA ILE A 324 -1.07 -18.52 15.85
C ILE A 324 -0.76 -17.79 17.15
N ARG A 325 0.54 -17.60 17.44
CA ARG A 325 1.00 -16.77 18.56
C ARG A 325 0.71 -15.26 18.39
N ASP A 326 0.47 -14.78 17.17
CA ASP A 326 -0.05 -13.41 16.96
C ASP A 326 -1.54 -13.31 17.31
N VAL A 327 -2.26 -14.42 17.15
CA VAL A 327 -3.73 -14.49 17.24
C VAL A 327 -4.20 -14.71 18.67
N ILE A 328 -3.63 -15.68 19.38
CA ILE A 328 -4.02 -16.06 20.74
C ILE A 328 -4.08 -14.86 21.71
N PRO A 329 -3.06 -13.99 21.83
CA PRO A 329 -3.14 -12.86 22.74
C PRO A 329 -4.29 -11.89 22.37
N LEU A 330 -4.56 -11.70 21.09
CA LEU A 330 -5.67 -10.84 20.64
C LEU A 330 -7.02 -11.45 20.98
N LEU A 331 -7.17 -12.77 20.88
CA LEU A 331 -8.38 -13.49 21.27
C LEU A 331 -8.62 -13.43 22.79
N ILE A 332 -7.57 -13.60 23.60
CA ILE A 332 -7.68 -13.52 25.06
C ILE A 332 -8.11 -12.11 25.47
N LEU A 333 -7.45 -11.07 24.96
CA LEU A 333 -7.82 -9.67 25.23
C LEU A 333 -9.27 -9.38 24.80
N TRP A 334 -9.68 -9.83 23.61
CA TRP A 334 -11.06 -9.67 23.15
C TRP A 334 -12.09 -10.37 24.04
N ASN A 335 -11.79 -11.59 24.48
CA ASN A 335 -12.70 -12.36 25.32
C ASN A 335 -12.77 -11.84 26.76
N ILE A 336 -11.68 -11.29 27.30
CA ILE A 336 -11.69 -10.53 28.57
C ILE A 336 -12.64 -9.33 28.44
N TRP A 337 -12.51 -8.56 27.36
CA TRP A 337 -13.35 -7.38 27.12
C TRP A 337 -14.83 -7.73 26.99
N ASN A 338 -15.15 -8.77 26.22
CA ASN A 338 -16.53 -9.22 26.06
C ASN A 338 -17.11 -9.73 27.38
N LEU A 339 -16.36 -10.55 28.12
CA LEU A 339 -16.81 -11.06 29.41
C LEU A 339 -17.03 -9.91 30.40
N ARG A 340 -16.16 -8.89 30.41
CA ARG A 340 -16.36 -7.69 31.22
C ARG A 340 -17.70 -7.01 30.90
N ASN A 341 -18.02 -6.84 29.62
CA ASN A 341 -19.27 -6.19 29.22
C ASN A 341 -20.50 -7.06 29.54
N GLU A 342 -20.44 -8.36 29.29
CA GLU A 342 -21.50 -9.31 29.68
C GLU A 342 -21.70 -9.30 31.21
N SER A 343 -20.63 -9.25 32.00
CA SER A 343 -20.72 -9.12 33.45
C SER A 343 -21.36 -7.80 33.89
N LYS A 344 -21.00 -6.69 33.24
CA LYS A 344 -21.46 -5.36 33.62
C LYS A 344 -22.92 -5.11 33.29
N TYR A 345 -23.39 -5.61 32.15
CA TYR A 345 -24.70 -5.26 31.60
C TYR A 345 -25.70 -6.43 31.58
N GLU A 346 -25.23 -7.67 31.65
CA GLU A 346 -26.07 -8.87 31.57
C GLU A 346 -25.96 -9.75 32.83
N GLY A 347 -25.18 -9.34 33.83
CA GLY A 347 -25.05 -10.06 35.11
C GLY A 347 -24.31 -11.40 35.01
N VAL A 348 -23.57 -11.64 33.93
CA VAL A 348 -22.78 -12.87 33.75
C VAL A 348 -21.59 -12.90 34.71
N ALA A 349 -21.35 -14.02 35.40
CA ALA A 349 -20.20 -14.13 36.29
C ALA A 349 -18.86 -14.04 35.53
N PHE A 350 -17.96 -13.16 36.01
CA PHE A 350 -16.63 -12.98 35.43
C PHE A 350 -15.70 -14.14 35.84
N LYS A 351 -15.60 -15.18 35.00
CA LYS A 351 -14.80 -16.39 35.28
C LYS A 351 -13.77 -16.67 34.18
N ALA A 352 -12.56 -17.05 34.57
CA ALA A 352 -11.47 -17.43 33.65
C ALA A 352 -11.86 -18.56 32.69
N SER A 353 -12.62 -19.54 33.16
CA SER A 353 -13.11 -20.66 32.34
C SER A 353 -13.92 -20.22 31.13
N ASN A 354 -14.66 -19.09 31.22
CA ASN A 354 -15.37 -18.51 30.09
C ASN A 354 -14.42 -17.92 29.04
N ILE A 355 -13.36 -17.25 29.48
CA ILE A 355 -12.33 -16.69 28.59
C ILE A 355 -11.63 -17.83 27.83
N ILE A 356 -11.16 -18.85 28.57
CA ILE A 356 -10.47 -20.01 28.01
C ILE A 356 -11.38 -20.73 27.01
N ARG A 357 -12.62 -21.03 27.40
CA ARG A 357 -13.59 -21.71 26.54
C ARG A 357 -13.89 -20.93 25.27
N LYS A 358 -14.17 -19.62 25.35
CA LYS A 358 -14.46 -18.79 24.15
C LYS A 358 -13.25 -18.71 23.21
N THR A 359 -12.03 -18.56 23.75
CA THR A 359 -10.80 -18.58 22.96
C THR A 359 -10.61 -19.93 22.28
N MET A 360 -10.79 -21.04 23.00
CA MET A 360 -10.71 -22.39 22.44
C MET A 360 -11.73 -22.64 21.33
N THR A 361 -12.99 -22.25 21.55
CA THR A 361 -14.04 -22.36 20.54
C THR A 361 -13.67 -21.61 19.27
N TYR A 362 -13.08 -20.41 19.39
CA TYR A 362 -12.63 -19.65 18.23
C TYR A 362 -11.54 -20.41 17.44
N LEU A 363 -10.53 -20.92 18.14
CA LEU A 363 -9.44 -21.69 17.52
C LEU A 363 -9.94 -22.98 16.85
N HIS A 364 -10.85 -23.72 17.47
CA HIS A 364 -11.47 -24.89 16.85
C HIS A 364 -12.31 -24.52 15.62
N ASN A 365 -12.99 -23.37 15.61
CA ASN A 365 -13.71 -22.90 14.43
C ASN A 365 -12.77 -22.54 13.28
N LEU A 366 -11.59 -21.98 13.57
CA LEU A 366 -10.54 -21.76 12.55
C LEU A 366 -10.03 -23.06 11.94
N GLN A 367 -9.88 -24.11 12.76
CA GLN A 367 -9.52 -25.44 12.30
C GLN A 367 -10.64 -26.04 11.42
N LYS A 368 -11.88 -26.06 11.92
CA LYS A 368 -13.04 -26.63 11.22
C LYS A 368 -13.32 -25.97 9.87
N SER A 369 -13.07 -24.66 9.77
CA SER A 369 -13.22 -23.91 8.52
C SER A 369 -12.09 -24.12 7.51
N GLY A 370 -10.99 -24.78 7.89
CA GLY A 370 -9.84 -25.02 7.01
C GLY A 370 -9.01 -23.77 6.69
N ILE A 371 -9.18 -22.70 7.47
CA ILE A 371 -8.43 -21.44 7.36
C ILE A 371 -7.09 -21.54 8.12
N LEU A 372 -7.05 -22.33 9.21
CA LEU A 372 -5.82 -22.61 9.93
C LEU A 372 -4.98 -23.63 9.13
N GLU A 373 -3.75 -23.23 8.78
CA GLU A 373 -2.84 -23.98 7.89
C GLU A 373 -1.51 -24.22 8.61
N THR A 374 -0.68 -25.11 8.08
CA THR A 374 0.59 -25.50 8.70
C THR A 374 1.55 -24.33 8.90
N ASP A 375 1.55 -23.36 7.98
CA ASP A 375 2.40 -22.16 8.07
C ASP A 375 2.03 -21.25 9.24
N HIS A 376 0.76 -21.28 9.67
CA HIS A 376 0.28 -20.51 10.81
C HIS A 376 0.72 -21.08 12.15
N VAL A 377 1.22 -22.31 12.20
CA VAL A 377 1.65 -22.99 13.46
C VAL A 377 3.08 -23.50 13.40
N LYS A 378 3.87 -22.97 12.46
CA LYS A 378 5.24 -23.43 12.23
C LYS A 378 6.09 -23.27 13.50
N GLY A 379 6.55 -24.39 14.04
CA GLY A 379 7.30 -24.44 15.31
C GLY A 379 6.44 -24.66 16.56
N ASP A 380 5.11 -24.66 16.43
CA ASP A 380 4.15 -24.78 17.54
C ASP A 380 3.12 -25.91 17.33
N LEU A 381 3.43 -26.88 16.46
CA LEU A 381 2.55 -28.03 16.17
C LEU A 381 2.19 -28.82 17.43
N PHE A 382 3.14 -29.04 18.34
CA PHE A 382 2.90 -29.73 19.60
C PHE A 382 1.99 -28.92 20.53
N SER A 383 2.25 -27.62 20.69
CA SER A 383 1.43 -26.70 21.49
C SER A 383 -0.03 -26.69 21.01
N ILE A 384 -0.24 -26.67 19.69
CA ILE A 384 -1.57 -26.70 19.08
C ILE A 384 -2.24 -28.07 19.24
N SER A 385 -1.48 -29.16 19.13
CA SER A 385 -2.00 -30.51 19.39
C SER A 385 -2.43 -30.67 20.86
N SER A 386 -1.72 -30.03 21.81
CA SER A 386 -2.11 -30.01 23.24
C SER A 386 -3.42 -29.26 23.53
N LEU A 387 -3.94 -28.54 22.53
CA LEU A 387 -5.25 -27.90 22.53
C LEU A 387 -6.31 -28.76 21.81
N HIS A 388 -6.00 -30.00 21.44
CA HIS A 388 -6.85 -30.87 20.63
C HIS A 388 -7.18 -30.26 19.25
N ILE A 389 -6.27 -29.45 18.70
CA ILE A 389 -6.39 -28.86 17.38
C ILE A 389 -5.44 -29.61 16.44
N HIS A 390 -6.00 -30.23 15.40
CA HIS A 390 -5.25 -31.00 14.42
C HIS A 390 -5.40 -30.36 13.04
N ILE A 391 -4.27 -29.91 12.48
CA ILE A 391 -4.23 -29.28 11.16
C ILE A 391 -4.08 -30.37 10.12
N GLN A 392 -5.10 -30.53 9.28
CA GLN A 392 -5.03 -31.42 8.14
C GLN A 392 -4.07 -30.82 7.11
N GLN A 393 -3.02 -31.55 6.75
CA GLN A 393 -2.21 -31.20 5.58
C GLN A 393 -3.12 -31.27 4.35
N LYS A 394 -3.39 -30.12 3.72
CA LYS A 394 -3.91 -30.12 2.36
C LYS A 394 -2.82 -30.74 1.49
N THR A 395 -2.95 -32.02 1.16
CA THR A 395 -2.19 -32.60 0.06
C THR A 395 -2.53 -31.76 -1.17
N GLN A 396 -1.59 -30.94 -1.64
CA GLN A 396 -1.74 -30.25 -2.91
C GLN A 396 -1.98 -31.33 -3.94
N ARG A 397 -3.22 -31.42 -4.45
CA ARG A 397 -3.51 -32.22 -5.63
C ARG A 397 -2.82 -31.53 -6.80
N HIS A 398 -1.56 -31.90 -7.04
CA HIS A 398 -0.91 -31.57 -8.29
C HIS A 398 -1.73 -32.20 -9.41
N LYS A 399 -2.45 -31.36 -10.15
CA LYS A 399 -3.11 -31.80 -11.37
C LYS A 399 -2.01 -31.94 -12.42
N ALA A 400 -1.56 -33.17 -12.66
CA ALA A 400 -0.72 -33.44 -13.82
C ALA A 400 -1.55 -33.10 -15.06
N ILE A 401 -1.19 -32.03 -15.76
CA ILE A 401 -1.76 -31.70 -17.07
C ILE A 401 -0.81 -32.29 -18.08
N THR A 402 -1.27 -33.26 -18.87
CA THR A 402 -0.50 -33.78 -19.99
C THR A 402 -0.39 -32.68 -21.05
N VAL A 403 0.78 -32.04 -21.14
CA VAL A 403 1.10 -31.12 -22.22
C VAL A 403 1.64 -31.96 -23.38
N HIS A 404 0.90 -32.02 -24.49
CA HIS A 404 1.36 -32.68 -25.71
C HIS A 404 1.60 -31.64 -26.80
N TRP A 405 2.71 -31.80 -27.51
CA TRP A 405 2.99 -30.97 -28.67
C TRP A 405 1.96 -31.25 -29.78
N ARG A 406 1.46 -30.19 -30.44
CA ARG A 406 0.49 -30.28 -31.55
C ARG A 406 1.16 -29.82 -32.84
N LYS A 407 1.02 -30.60 -33.92
CA LYS A 407 1.47 -30.22 -35.27
C LYS A 407 0.82 -28.91 -35.72
N PRO A 408 1.52 -28.04 -36.48
CA PRO A 408 0.89 -26.88 -37.10
C PRO A 408 -0.08 -27.31 -38.23
N PRO A 409 -1.02 -26.43 -38.64
CA PRO A 409 -1.87 -26.67 -39.81
C PRO A 409 -1.07 -26.87 -41.10
N GLU A 410 -1.72 -27.39 -42.14
CA GLU A 410 -1.10 -27.58 -43.45
C GLU A 410 -0.59 -26.26 -44.05
N GLY A 411 0.63 -26.26 -44.59
CA GLY A 411 1.31 -25.07 -45.11
C GLY A 411 2.00 -24.21 -44.04
N TRP A 412 1.89 -24.57 -42.76
CA TRP A 412 2.52 -23.83 -41.66
C TRP A 412 3.71 -24.56 -41.06
N TYR A 413 4.69 -23.76 -40.64
CA TYR A 413 5.82 -24.21 -39.84
C TYR A 413 5.64 -23.79 -38.38
N LYS A 414 6.07 -24.64 -37.45
CA LYS A 414 6.06 -24.34 -36.01
C LYS A 414 7.48 -24.29 -35.49
N LEU A 415 7.90 -23.11 -35.06
CA LEU A 415 9.15 -22.90 -34.35
C LEU A 415 8.90 -22.99 -32.84
N ASN A 416 9.57 -23.92 -32.18
CA ASN A 416 9.60 -24.00 -30.73
C ASN A 416 10.98 -23.56 -30.25
N THR A 417 11.03 -22.50 -29.44
CA THR A 417 12.27 -22.00 -28.83
C THR A 417 12.25 -22.23 -27.33
N ASP A 418 13.43 -22.34 -26.73
CA ASP A 418 13.62 -22.36 -25.29
C ASP A 418 14.93 -21.66 -24.91
N GLY A 419 14.93 -21.03 -23.75
CA GLY A 419 16.05 -20.26 -23.22
C GLY A 419 16.39 -20.71 -21.81
N ALA A 420 17.68 -20.96 -21.55
CA ALA A 420 18.15 -21.40 -20.23
C ALA A 420 19.28 -20.51 -19.72
N SER A 421 19.26 -20.19 -18.43
CA SER A 421 20.32 -19.43 -17.74
C SER A 421 20.67 -20.08 -16.40
N LYS A 422 21.96 -20.21 -16.11
CA LYS A 422 22.50 -20.66 -14.82
C LYS A 422 22.70 -19.49 -13.84
N GLY A 423 21.68 -18.65 -13.64
CA GLY A 423 21.73 -17.48 -12.76
C GLY A 423 20.76 -16.38 -13.19
N ASN A 424 20.82 -15.21 -12.55
CA ASN A 424 20.06 -14.03 -12.97
C ASN A 424 20.82 -12.72 -12.67
N PRO A 425 21.89 -12.39 -13.43
CA PRO A 425 22.34 -13.03 -14.68
C PRO A 425 23.27 -14.24 -14.45
N GLY A 426 23.35 -15.14 -15.44
CA GLY A 426 24.24 -16.31 -15.45
C GLY A 426 24.58 -16.80 -16.86
N ILE A 427 25.50 -17.77 -16.97
CA ILE A 427 25.83 -18.41 -18.26
C ILE A 427 24.55 -18.96 -18.88
N SER A 428 24.27 -18.55 -20.12
CA SER A 428 22.99 -18.74 -20.78
C SER A 428 23.16 -19.26 -22.20
N GLY A 429 22.12 -19.95 -22.67
CA GLY A 429 21.99 -20.36 -24.06
C GLY A 429 20.53 -20.42 -24.46
N ALA A 430 20.28 -20.30 -25.76
CA ALA A 430 18.98 -20.48 -26.37
C ALA A 430 19.05 -21.59 -27.41
N GLY A 431 17.90 -22.17 -27.72
CA GLY A 431 17.80 -23.13 -28.81
C GLY A 431 16.39 -23.18 -29.36
N GLY A 432 16.25 -23.78 -30.53
CA GLY A 432 14.94 -23.97 -31.11
C GLY A 432 14.90 -25.05 -32.16
N ILE A 433 13.69 -25.55 -32.40
CA ILE A 433 13.39 -26.59 -33.39
C ILE A 433 12.23 -26.11 -34.26
N LEU A 434 12.45 -26.04 -35.56
CA LEU A 434 11.44 -25.77 -36.57
C LEU A 434 10.91 -27.09 -37.14
N ARG A 435 9.58 -27.24 -37.14
CA ARG A 435 8.90 -28.42 -37.70
C ARG A 435 7.84 -28.04 -38.71
N ASP A 436 7.62 -28.89 -39.71
CA ASP A 436 6.53 -28.75 -40.70
C ASP A 436 5.17 -29.25 -40.16
N GLN A 437 4.15 -29.17 -41.02
CA GLN A 437 2.81 -29.71 -40.77
C GLN A 437 2.77 -31.22 -40.46
N LEU A 438 3.75 -32.01 -40.93
CA LEU A 438 3.87 -33.44 -40.62
C LEU A 438 4.58 -33.68 -39.28
N GLY A 439 5.15 -32.62 -38.69
CA GLY A 439 5.96 -32.67 -37.48
C GLY A 439 7.40 -33.10 -37.73
N LYS A 440 7.84 -33.13 -39.00
CA LYS A 440 9.22 -33.41 -39.37
C LYS A 440 10.07 -32.18 -39.01
N VAL A 441 11.22 -32.44 -38.38
CA VAL A 441 12.20 -31.39 -38.10
C VAL A 441 12.81 -30.93 -39.41
N ILE A 442 12.75 -29.63 -39.65
CA ILE A 442 13.35 -28.98 -40.82
C ILE A 442 14.71 -28.42 -40.43
N PHE A 443 14.75 -27.79 -39.26
CA PHE A 443 15.91 -27.07 -38.78
C PHE A 443 15.91 -27.08 -37.25
N ALA A 444 17.10 -27.14 -36.66
CA ALA A 444 17.30 -26.94 -35.24
C ALA A 444 18.55 -26.07 -35.04
N PHE A 445 18.52 -25.20 -34.04
CA PHE A 445 19.63 -24.35 -33.68
C PHE A 445 19.88 -24.36 -32.17
N GLN A 446 21.12 -24.02 -31.82
CA GLN A 446 21.55 -23.67 -30.48
C GLN A 446 22.44 -22.43 -30.56
N GLU A 447 22.29 -21.51 -29.63
CA GLU A 447 23.04 -20.25 -29.59
C GLU A 447 23.54 -20.01 -28.15
N PRO A 448 24.86 -19.91 -27.92
CA PRO A 448 25.40 -19.51 -26.63
C PRO A 448 25.25 -18.00 -26.44
N LEU A 449 24.49 -17.57 -25.42
CA LEU A 449 24.16 -16.15 -25.20
C LEU A 449 25.10 -15.45 -24.20
N GLY A 450 26.14 -16.13 -23.73
CA GLY A 450 27.06 -15.58 -22.73
C GLY A 450 26.37 -15.42 -21.38
N ASN A 451 26.53 -14.26 -20.73
CA ASN A 451 26.00 -14.01 -19.39
C ASN A 451 24.71 -13.18 -19.48
N ALA A 452 23.55 -13.82 -19.31
CA ALA A 452 22.23 -13.22 -19.50
C ALA A 452 21.24 -13.64 -18.41
N THR A 453 20.16 -12.88 -18.27
CA THR A 453 19.01 -13.26 -17.43
C THR A 453 18.14 -14.30 -18.14
N ASN A 454 17.32 -15.02 -17.38
CA ASN A 454 16.32 -15.94 -17.92
C ASN A 454 15.37 -15.27 -18.93
N THR A 455 15.04 -13.99 -18.73
CA THR A 455 14.16 -13.23 -19.64
C THR A 455 14.87 -12.80 -20.92
N GLN A 456 16.18 -12.57 -20.87
CA GLN A 456 16.98 -12.25 -22.07
C GLN A 456 17.31 -13.48 -22.90
N ALA A 457 17.31 -14.67 -22.29
CA ALA A 457 17.61 -15.93 -22.98
C ALA A 457 16.40 -16.55 -23.70
N THR A 458 15.17 -16.17 -23.32
CA THR A 458 13.91 -16.66 -23.90
C THR A 458 13.45 -15.71 -24.99
#